data_AF-A0A1V6EN11-F1
#
_entry.id   AF-A0A1V6EN11-F1
#
_cell.length_a   1.000
_cell.length_b   1.000
_cell.length_c   1.000
_cell.angle_alpha   90.00
_cell.angle_beta   90.00
_cell.angle_gamma   90.00
#
_symmetry.space_group_name_H-M   'P 1'
#
loop_
_entity.id
_entity.type
_entity.pdbx_description
1 polymer ?
#
loop_
_entity_poly.entity_id
_entity_poly.type
_entity_poly.pdbx_seq_one_letter_code
_entity_poly.pdbx_strand_id
1 'polypeptide(L)'
;MNAYVGNQIATNLTGRLYVKDDALVLEEIGFVSAAARLKLTALYRSPRPNHLYLGLDYHMVDIQIDELLSMFPDLDTIMPMLSSFKGQGEFHLAAETYLDKNYNLKKSTLRGASSIRGDNLVLMDSETFGKISKILMFNKKTENKIDSLSAEFTVFKNEVDVYPFTIVMDKYKAVVGGRHNLDMSFDYHISLLESPLPMRLGVNISGTMDDLKIRPAACKYPENYRPVSRRIVDAQKLELRKLIRETLIKQME
;
A
#
# COMPACT_ATOMS: atom_id res chain seq x y z
N MET A 1 -21.19 -4.13 20.35
CA MET A 1 -21.72 -5.15 19.43
C MET A 1 -20.53 -5.87 18.80
N ASN A 2 -20.56 -7.19 18.74
CA ASN A 2 -19.51 -7.99 18.10
C ASN A 2 -19.98 -8.38 16.70
N ALA A 3 -19.09 -8.32 15.71
CA ALA A 3 -19.38 -8.69 14.32
C ALA A 3 -18.25 -9.58 13.78
N TYR A 4 -18.56 -10.41 12.79
CA TYR A 4 -17.55 -11.20 12.09
C TYR A 4 -17.08 -10.42 10.86
N VAL A 5 -15.76 -10.25 10.72
CA VAL A 5 -15.13 -9.66 9.53
C VAL A 5 -14.07 -10.63 9.03
N GLY A 6 -14.35 -11.30 7.91
CA GLY A 6 -13.56 -12.45 7.46
C GLY A 6 -13.53 -13.54 8.53
N ASN A 7 -12.32 -13.93 8.96
CA ASN A 7 -12.09 -14.92 10.03
C ASN A 7 -11.88 -14.29 11.42
N GLN A 8 -12.12 -12.99 11.60
CA GLN A 8 -11.85 -12.27 12.85
C GLN A 8 -13.14 -11.78 13.53
N ILE A 9 -13.08 -11.68 14.86
CA ILE A 9 -14.13 -11.05 15.67
C ILE A 9 -13.80 -9.56 15.79
N ALA A 10 -14.65 -8.73 15.20
CA ALA A 10 -14.64 -7.29 15.35
C ALA A 10 -15.44 -6.89 16.59
N THR A 11 -14.84 -6.06 17.43
CA THR A 11 -15.46 -5.48 18.62
C THR A 11 -15.59 -3.97 18.44
N ASN A 12 -16.49 -3.37 19.20
CA ASN A 12 -16.75 -1.92 19.16
C ASN A 12 -17.11 -1.39 17.76
N LEU A 13 -17.94 -2.14 17.04
CA LEU A 13 -18.45 -1.72 15.73
C LEU A 13 -19.27 -0.44 15.87
N THR A 14 -18.84 0.60 15.16
CA THR A 14 -19.49 1.93 15.09
C THR A 14 -19.55 2.39 13.64
N GLY A 15 -20.44 3.33 13.34
CA GLY A 15 -20.54 3.94 12.01
C GLY A 15 -21.98 3.98 11.50
N ARG A 16 -22.16 4.36 10.24
CA ARG A 16 -23.48 4.58 9.63
C ARG A 16 -23.60 3.81 8.33
N LEU A 17 -24.74 3.16 8.14
CA LEU A 17 -25.13 2.50 6.90
C LEU A 17 -26.30 3.26 6.31
N TYR A 18 -26.15 3.70 5.06
CA TYR A 18 -27.23 4.27 4.27
C TYR A 18 -27.48 3.35 3.08
N VAL A 19 -28.74 2.97 2.89
CA VAL A 19 -29.19 2.20 1.72
C VAL A 19 -30.39 2.93 1.15
N LYS A 20 -30.28 3.38 -0.10
CA LYS A 20 -31.43 3.90 -0.83
C LYS A 20 -31.25 3.66 -2.32
N ASP A 21 -32.31 3.16 -2.94
CA ASP A 21 -32.42 2.84 -4.36
C ASP A 21 -31.26 1.96 -4.86
N ASP A 22 -30.37 2.54 -5.66
CA ASP A 22 -29.23 1.89 -6.28
C ASP A 22 -27.90 2.14 -5.54
N ALA A 23 -27.94 2.80 -4.37
CA ALA A 23 -26.76 3.20 -3.62
C ALA A 23 -26.72 2.60 -2.21
N LEU A 24 -25.54 2.11 -1.84
CA LEU A 24 -25.18 1.71 -0.49
C LEU A 24 -23.95 2.51 -0.05
N VAL A 25 -24.04 3.17 1.10
CA VAL A 25 -22.96 3.92 1.71
C VAL A 25 -22.67 3.35 3.09
N LEU A 26 -21.43 2.92 3.29
CA LEU A 26 -20.85 2.67 4.59
C LEU A 26 -20.04 3.91 4.96
N GLU A 27 -20.50 4.67 5.94
CA GLU A 27 -19.83 5.89 6.38
C GLU A 27 -19.15 5.65 7.73
N GLU A 28 -17.83 5.73 7.72
CA GLU A 28 -16.99 5.65 8.91
C GLU A 28 -17.27 4.41 9.78
N ILE A 29 -17.40 3.25 9.15
CA ILE A 29 -17.49 1.97 9.83
C ILE A 29 -16.17 1.68 10.53
N GLY A 30 -16.15 1.87 11.84
CA GLY A 30 -14.99 1.66 12.70
C GLY A 30 -15.15 0.40 13.53
N PHE A 31 -14.11 -0.43 13.59
CA PHE A 31 -14.06 -1.56 14.52
C PHE A 31 -12.63 -1.90 14.95
N VAL A 32 -12.53 -2.65 16.04
CA VAL A 32 -11.27 -3.15 16.59
C VAL A 32 -11.28 -4.66 16.50
N SER A 33 -10.29 -5.24 15.81
CA SER A 33 -10.03 -6.68 15.83
C SER A 33 -8.76 -6.98 16.65
N ALA A 34 -8.43 -8.25 16.77
CA ALA A 34 -7.15 -8.67 17.36
C ALA A 34 -5.94 -8.16 16.56
N ALA A 35 -6.13 -7.93 15.26
CA ALA A 35 -5.07 -7.58 14.31
C ALA A 35 -4.85 -6.07 14.18
N ALA A 36 -5.93 -5.28 14.20
CA ALA A 36 -5.84 -3.85 13.93
C ALA A 36 -7.05 -3.06 14.43
N ARG A 37 -6.87 -1.75 14.56
CA ARG A 37 -8.00 -0.81 14.54
C ARG A 37 -8.26 -0.38 13.11
N LEU A 38 -9.52 -0.46 12.69
CA LEU A 38 -9.90 -0.30 11.30
C LEU A 38 -11.01 0.72 11.16
N LYS A 39 -10.89 1.58 10.15
CA LYS A 39 -11.93 2.51 9.71
C LYS A 39 -12.14 2.36 8.21
N LEU A 40 -13.37 2.01 7.83
CA LEU A 40 -13.81 1.81 6.46
C LEU A 40 -14.87 2.85 6.10
N THR A 41 -14.73 3.45 4.93
CA THR A 41 -15.79 4.17 4.25
C THR A 41 -15.93 3.59 2.85
N ALA A 42 -17.14 3.19 2.47
CA ALA A 42 -17.40 2.59 1.17
C ALA A 42 -18.63 3.21 0.52
N LEU A 43 -18.55 3.36 -0.79
CA LEU A 43 -19.66 3.73 -1.65
C LEU A 43 -19.82 2.66 -2.71
N TYR A 44 -20.99 2.05 -2.72
CA TYR A 44 -21.41 1.15 -3.78
C TYR A 44 -22.60 1.78 -4.50
N ARG A 45 -22.55 1.82 -5.83
CA ARG A 45 -23.68 2.24 -6.66
C ARG A 45 -23.90 1.28 -7.80
N SER A 46 -25.15 0.96 -8.09
CA SER A 46 -25.57 0.08 -9.17
C SER A 46 -26.51 0.81 -10.14
N PRO A 47 -26.05 1.87 -10.85
CA PRO A 47 -26.90 2.60 -11.79
C PRO A 47 -27.43 1.71 -12.91
N ARG A 48 -26.72 0.62 -13.25
CA ARG A 48 -27.15 -0.43 -14.17
C ARG A 48 -26.62 -1.79 -13.69
N PRO A 49 -27.33 -2.92 -13.96
CA PRO A 49 -26.93 -4.26 -13.50
C PRO A 49 -25.50 -4.69 -13.89
N ASN A 50 -24.96 -4.16 -14.99
CA ASN A 50 -23.63 -4.51 -15.50
C ASN A 50 -22.58 -3.41 -15.30
N HIS A 51 -22.89 -2.38 -14.51
CA HIS A 51 -22.00 -1.23 -14.30
C HIS A 51 -22.08 -0.79 -12.85
N LEU A 52 -21.46 -1.59 -11.99
CA LEU A 52 -21.43 -1.37 -10.55
C LEU A 52 -20.23 -0.50 -10.22
N TYR A 53 -20.44 0.64 -9.57
CA TYR A 53 -19.36 1.48 -9.06
C TYR A 53 -19.04 1.09 -7.62
N LEU A 54 -17.76 0.99 -7.31
CA LEU A 54 -17.23 0.77 -5.97
C LEU A 54 -16.15 1.81 -5.66
N GLY A 55 -16.35 2.56 -4.59
CA GLY A 55 -15.35 3.44 -3.99
C GLY A 55 -15.09 3.01 -2.55
N LEU A 56 -13.83 2.96 -2.15
CA LEU A 56 -13.35 2.48 -0.86
C LEU A 56 -12.31 3.46 -0.30
N ASP A 57 -12.45 3.81 0.98
CA ASP A 57 -11.42 4.44 1.80
C ASP A 57 -11.25 3.57 3.04
N TYR A 58 -10.03 3.12 3.25
CA TYR A 58 -9.70 2.15 4.25
C TYR A 58 -8.46 2.60 5.01
N HIS A 59 -8.56 2.58 6.33
CA HIS A 59 -7.51 3.05 7.22
C HIS A 59 -7.36 2.05 8.36
N MET A 60 -6.20 1.42 8.43
CA MET A 60 -5.78 0.54 9.52
C MET A 60 -4.66 1.20 10.31
N VAL A 61 -4.78 1.14 11.63
CA VAL A 61 -3.77 1.60 12.57
C VAL A 61 -3.37 0.43 13.46
N ASP A 62 -2.09 0.39 13.82
CA ASP A 62 -1.49 -0.65 14.67
C ASP A 62 -1.62 -2.07 14.09
N ILE A 63 -1.55 -2.21 12.75
CA ILE A 63 -1.64 -3.52 12.09
C ILE A 63 -0.27 -4.19 12.00
N GLN A 64 -0.21 -5.49 12.28
CA GLN A 64 0.99 -6.28 12.01
C GLN A 64 1.16 -6.51 10.49
N ILE A 65 2.39 -6.37 9.97
CA ILE A 65 2.64 -6.51 8.52
C ILE A 65 2.23 -7.89 7.97
N ASP A 66 2.44 -8.96 8.74
CA ASP A 66 2.04 -10.33 8.36
C ASP A 66 0.51 -10.49 8.26
N GLU A 67 -0.24 -9.87 9.17
CA GLU A 67 -1.69 -9.81 9.10
C GLU A 67 -2.16 -8.95 7.92
N LEU A 68 -1.51 -7.81 7.65
CA LEU A 68 -1.79 -6.96 6.50
C LEU A 68 -1.64 -7.74 5.18
N LEU A 69 -0.55 -8.50 5.02
CA LEU A 69 -0.31 -9.34 3.84
C LEU A 69 -1.31 -10.49 3.73
N SER A 70 -1.77 -11.04 4.86
CA SER A 70 -2.82 -12.07 4.88
C SER A 70 -4.18 -11.50 4.45
N MET A 71 -4.46 -10.24 4.79
CA MET A 71 -5.71 -9.55 4.43
C MET A 71 -5.72 -9.07 2.97
N PHE A 72 -4.56 -8.64 2.47
CA PHE A 72 -4.39 -8.22 1.07
C PHE A 72 -3.20 -8.97 0.44
N PRO A 73 -3.40 -10.22 -0.03
CA PRO A 73 -2.32 -11.02 -0.61
C PRO A 73 -1.62 -10.34 -1.79
N ASP A 74 -2.35 -9.50 -2.53
CA ASP A 74 -1.80 -8.70 -3.63
C ASP A 74 -0.71 -7.71 -3.15
N LEU A 75 -0.67 -7.31 -1.88
CA LEU A 75 0.38 -6.46 -1.34
C LEU A 75 1.76 -7.13 -1.36
N ASP A 76 1.84 -8.46 -1.25
CA ASP A 76 3.11 -9.19 -1.40
C ASP A 76 3.65 -9.06 -2.84
N THR A 77 2.75 -8.92 -3.81
CA THR A 77 3.13 -8.68 -5.21
C THR A 77 3.55 -7.22 -5.44
N ILE A 78 2.85 -6.28 -4.80
CA ILE A 78 3.06 -4.83 -4.98
C ILE A 78 4.33 -4.35 -4.27
N MET A 79 4.54 -4.83 -3.04
CA MET A 79 5.68 -4.49 -2.19
C MET A 79 6.26 -5.77 -1.56
N PRO A 80 6.97 -6.61 -2.34
CA PRO A 80 7.50 -7.88 -1.85
C PRO A 80 8.51 -7.77 -0.72
N MET A 81 9.04 -6.57 -0.47
CA MET A 81 9.89 -6.33 0.69
C MET A 81 9.09 -6.39 2.00
N LEU A 82 7.78 -6.11 1.97
CA LEU A 82 6.93 -6.17 3.17
C LEU A 82 6.89 -7.58 3.77
N SER A 83 6.91 -8.65 2.96
CA SER A 83 6.94 -10.02 3.49
C SER A 83 8.25 -10.38 4.20
N SER A 84 9.28 -9.56 4.01
CA SER A 84 10.55 -9.66 4.73
C SER A 84 10.57 -8.84 6.02
N PHE A 85 9.52 -8.06 6.32
CA PHE A 85 9.46 -7.21 7.50
C PHE A 85 8.42 -7.75 8.49
N LYS A 86 8.76 -7.67 9.78
CA LYS A 86 7.85 -7.88 10.91
C LYS A 86 7.78 -6.62 11.74
N GLY A 87 6.59 -6.30 12.22
CA GLY A 87 6.36 -5.13 13.04
C GLY A 87 4.97 -4.57 12.79
N GLN A 88 4.69 -3.46 13.47
CA GLN A 88 3.42 -2.75 13.37
C GLN A 88 3.55 -1.55 12.43
N GLY A 89 2.44 -1.24 11.76
CA GLY A 89 2.37 -0.09 10.88
C GLY A 89 0.96 0.48 10.76
N GLU A 90 0.89 1.53 9.97
CA GLU A 90 -0.33 2.16 9.51
C GLU A 90 -0.47 1.90 8.00
N PHE A 91 -1.67 1.51 7.59
CA PHE A 91 -1.99 1.23 6.20
C PHE A 91 -3.23 2.01 5.79
N HIS A 92 -3.10 2.84 4.76
CA HIS A 92 -4.19 3.62 4.21
C HIS A 92 -4.35 3.28 2.74
N LEU A 93 -5.58 2.99 2.32
CA LEU A 93 -5.93 2.70 0.94
C LEU A 93 -7.20 3.44 0.57
N ALA A 94 -7.13 4.28 -0.47
CA ALA A 94 -8.28 4.88 -1.09
C ALA A 94 -8.32 4.44 -2.55
N ALA A 95 -9.37 3.74 -2.97
CA ALA A 95 -9.49 3.20 -4.32
C ALA A 95 -10.92 3.28 -4.84
N GLU A 96 -11.06 3.46 -6.15
CA GLU A 96 -12.31 3.37 -6.86
C GLU A 96 -12.16 2.49 -8.10
N THR A 97 -13.23 1.80 -8.46
CA THR A 97 -13.29 0.98 -9.66
C THR A 97 -14.73 0.65 -10.04
N TYR A 98 -14.89 0.04 -11.21
CA TYR A 98 -16.13 -0.62 -11.58
C TYR A 98 -16.02 -2.12 -11.36
N LEU A 99 -17.15 -2.76 -11.05
CA LEU A 99 -17.27 -4.20 -11.00
C LEU A 99 -18.06 -4.70 -12.20
N ASP A 100 -17.74 -5.91 -12.66
CA ASP A 100 -18.58 -6.63 -13.60
C ASP A 100 -19.82 -7.22 -12.91
N LYS A 101 -20.70 -7.87 -13.69
CA LYS A 101 -21.91 -8.54 -13.19
C LYS A 101 -21.66 -9.65 -12.16
N ASN A 102 -20.43 -10.17 -12.10
CA ASN A 102 -19.99 -11.20 -11.17
C ASN A 102 -19.25 -10.58 -9.97
N TYR A 103 -19.31 -9.27 -9.80
CA TYR A 103 -18.61 -8.51 -8.77
C TYR A 103 -17.08 -8.57 -8.85
N ASN A 104 -16.52 -8.95 -10.01
CA ASN A 104 -15.06 -8.91 -10.20
C ASN A 104 -14.61 -7.47 -10.43
N LEU A 105 -13.48 -7.10 -9.83
CA LEU A 105 -12.84 -5.80 -10.03
C LEU A 105 -12.43 -5.63 -11.49
N LYS A 106 -12.93 -4.58 -12.14
CA LYS A 106 -12.51 -4.22 -13.50
C LYS A 106 -11.20 -3.45 -13.42
N LYS A 107 -10.08 -4.18 -13.52
CA LYS A 107 -8.72 -3.62 -13.43
C LYS A 107 -8.51 -2.40 -14.33
N SER A 108 -9.08 -2.39 -15.54
CA SER A 108 -8.96 -1.25 -16.48
C SER A 108 -9.62 0.06 -16.02
N THR A 109 -10.42 0.03 -14.96
CA THR A 109 -11.03 1.20 -14.34
C THR A 109 -10.54 1.46 -12.92
N LEU A 110 -9.64 0.63 -12.41
CA LEU A 110 -9.08 0.78 -11.08
C LEU A 110 -8.25 2.05 -11.00
N ARG A 111 -8.57 2.88 -10.02
CA ARG A 111 -7.79 4.04 -9.63
C ARG A 111 -7.65 4.02 -8.13
N GLY A 112 -6.45 4.16 -7.62
CA GLY A 112 -6.25 4.16 -6.18
C GLY A 112 -4.95 4.82 -5.76
N ALA A 113 -4.92 5.19 -4.50
CA ALA A 113 -3.76 5.67 -3.80
C ALA A 113 -3.66 4.88 -2.50
N SER A 114 -2.44 4.54 -2.13
CA SER A 114 -2.17 3.83 -0.89
C SER A 114 -0.94 4.40 -0.23
N SER A 115 -0.91 4.34 1.10
CA SER A 115 0.22 4.73 1.91
C SER A 115 0.44 3.68 2.99
N ILE A 116 1.70 3.32 3.17
CA ILE A 116 2.14 2.37 4.18
C ILE A 116 3.22 3.04 4.99
N ARG A 117 3.05 3.05 6.30
CA ARG A 117 4.03 3.55 7.24
C ARG A 117 4.32 2.48 8.28
N GLY A 118 5.59 2.26 8.57
CA GLY A 118 6.01 1.38 9.66
C GLY A 118 7.25 1.96 10.32
N ASP A 119 7.28 1.90 11.65
CA ASP A 119 8.37 2.38 12.48
C ASP A 119 8.92 1.20 13.29
N ASN A 120 10.25 1.14 13.49
CA ASN A 120 10.93 0.05 14.22
C ASN A 120 10.61 -1.36 13.69
N LEU A 121 10.68 -1.55 12.36
CA LEU A 121 10.41 -2.85 11.74
C LEU A 121 11.60 -3.79 11.90
N VAL A 122 11.33 -5.05 12.21
CA VAL A 122 12.35 -6.11 12.25
C VAL A 122 12.40 -6.78 10.90
N LEU A 123 13.58 -6.76 10.29
CA LEU A 123 13.85 -7.50 9.08
C LEU A 123 14.04 -8.99 9.42
N MET A 124 13.29 -9.83 8.72
CA MET A 124 13.43 -11.27 8.72
C MET A 124 14.37 -11.71 7.59
N ASP A 125 15.15 -12.77 7.82
CA ASP A 125 15.96 -13.39 6.78
C ASP A 125 15.04 -14.04 5.71
N SER A 126 14.74 -13.28 4.65
CA SER A 126 14.05 -13.79 3.47
C SER A 126 15.03 -14.05 2.34
N GLU A 127 14.71 -15.00 1.45
CA GLU A 127 15.53 -15.30 0.27
C GLU A 127 15.69 -14.08 -0.65
N THR A 128 14.63 -13.28 -0.78
CA THR A 128 14.57 -12.06 -1.60
C THR A 128 15.44 -10.94 -1.00
N PHE A 129 15.35 -10.69 0.31
CA PHE A 129 16.25 -9.74 0.98
C PHE A 129 17.70 -10.23 0.90
N GLY A 130 17.96 -11.52 1.08
CA GLY A 130 19.29 -12.10 0.94
C GLY A 130 19.94 -11.84 -0.42
N LYS A 131 19.15 -11.79 -1.50
CA LYS A 131 19.63 -11.43 -2.85
C LYS A 131 19.93 -9.94 -2.96
N ILE A 132 19.03 -9.07 -2.49
CA ILE A 132 19.18 -7.61 -2.57
C ILE A 132 20.31 -7.10 -1.64
N SER A 133 20.39 -7.63 -0.42
CA SER A 133 21.40 -7.27 0.59
C SER A 133 22.82 -7.65 0.21
N LYS A 134 23.01 -8.82 -0.40
CA LYS A 134 24.32 -9.21 -0.96
C LYS A 134 24.81 -8.22 -2.01
N ILE A 135 23.90 -7.65 -2.78
CA ILE A 135 24.21 -6.75 -3.89
C ILE A 135 24.44 -5.33 -3.41
N LEU A 136 23.64 -4.89 -2.43
CA LEU A 136 23.81 -3.60 -1.77
C LEU A 136 24.89 -3.63 -0.67
N MET A 137 25.59 -4.77 -0.52
CA MET A 137 26.62 -5.00 0.49
C MET A 137 26.17 -4.62 1.92
N PHE A 138 24.89 -4.86 2.23
CA PHE A 138 24.40 -4.72 3.59
C PHE A 138 25.08 -5.77 4.46
N ASN A 139 25.73 -5.33 5.53
CA ASN A 139 26.50 -6.21 6.38
C ASN A 139 25.55 -7.16 7.13
N LYS A 140 25.80 -8.47 7.12
CA LYS A 140 24.96 -9.48 7.81
C LYS A 140 24.90 -9.32 9.35
N LYS A 141 25.67 -8.38 9.91
CA LYS A 141 25.81 -8.15 11.36
C LYS A 141 25.13 -6.89 11.87
N THR A 142 24.55 -6.06 11.00
CA THR A 142 23.74 -4.92 11.46
C THR A 142 22.49 -5.45 12.15
N GLU A 143 22.09 -4.83 13.26
CA GLU A 143 20.80 -5.14 13.88
C GLU A 143 19.74 -5.09 12.77
N ASN A 144 18.99 -6.17 12.58
CA ASN A 144 17.95 -6.31 11.57
C ASN A 144 16.74 -5.42 11.91
N LYS A 145 16.96 -4.13 12.17
CA LYS A 145 15.98 -3.13 12.55
C LYS A 145 15.99 -2.02 11.52
N ILE A 146 14.83 -1.73 10.99
CA ILE A 146 14.55 -0.62 10.10
C ILE A 146 13.87 0.44 10.94
N ASP A 147 14.50 1.61 11.04
CA ASP A 147 14.04 2.68 11.92
C ASP A 147 12.69 3.23 11.45
N SER A 148 12.54 3.42 10.13
CA SER A 148 11.29 3.88 9.53
C SER A 148 11.19 3.48 8.05
N LEU A 149 9.97 3.18 7.63
CA LEU A 149 9.55 2.95 6.25
C LEU A 149 8.28 3.77 6.00
N SER A 150 8.26 4.57 4.93
CA SER A 150 7.07 5.31 4.52
C SER A 150 6.95 5.28 3.01
N ALA A 151 6.11 4.39 2.48
CA ALA A 151 5.86 4.24 1.06
C ALA A 151 4.50 4.82 0.68
N GLU A 152 4.45 5.50 -0.46
CA GLU A 152 3.22 5.97 -1.08
C GLU A 152 3.19 5.43 -2.51
N PHE A 153 2.06 4.87 -2.93
CA PHE A 153 1.89 4.35 -4.29
C PHE A 153 0.52 4.69 -4.87
N THR A 154 0.47 4.85 -6.18
CA THR A 154 -0.77 5.06 -6.94
C THR A 154 -0.97 3.93 -7.91
N VAL A 155 -2.21 3.47 -8.01
CA VAL A 155 -2.63 2.46 -8.97
C VAL A 155 -3.48 3.15 -10.02
N PHE A 156 -3.11 2.99 -11.28
CA PHE A 156 -3.91 3.42 -12.42
C PHE A 156 -4.00 2.28 -13.43
N LYS A 157 -5.20 1.72 -13.58
CA LYS A 157 -5.46 0.54 -14.40
C LYS A 157 -4.65 -0.68 -13.93
N ASN A 158 -3.65 -1.05 -14.71
CA ASN A 158 -2.74 -2.17 -14.44
C ASN A 158 -1.36 -1.69 -14.00
N GLU A 159 -1.13 -0.39 -13.94
CA GLU A 159 0.16 0.20 -13.58
C GLU A 159 0.11 0.69 -12.14
N VAL A 160 1.17 0.42 -11.41
CA VAL A 160 1.38 0.87 -10.04
C VAL A 160 2.66 1.68 -10.00
N ASP A 161 2.51 2.96 -9.72
CA ASP A 161 3.63 3.87 -9.52
C ASP A 161 3.96 3.92 -8.02
N VAL A 162 5.18 3.51 -7.69
CA VAL A 162 5.70 3.56 -6.32
C VAL A 162 6.57 4.80 -6.20
N TYR A 163 6.09 5.79 -5.45
CA TYR A 163 6.84 7.02 -5.26
C TYR A 163 8.11 6.76 -4.45
N PRO A 164 9.18 7.52 -4.71
CA PRO A 164 10.45 7.24 -4.07
C PRO A 164 10.35 7.42 -2.56
N PHE A 165 10.64 6.36 -1.82
CA PHE A 165 10.63 6.34 -0.37
C PHE A 165 12.03 6.06 0.16
N THR A 166 12.29 6.56 1.37
CA THR A 166 13.57 6.32 2.05
C THR A 166 13.41 5.17 3.04
N ILE A 167 14.39 4.28 3.04
CA ILE A 167 14.57 3.22 4.02
C ILE A 167 15.82 3.57 4.82
N VAL A 168 15.69 3.60 6.14
CA VAL A 168 16.79 3.84 7.08
C VAL A 168 17.02 2.58 7.90
N MET A 169 18.25 2.08 7.88
CA MET A 169 18.68 0.86 8.58
C MET A 169 20.09 1.06 9.13
N ASP A 170 20.21 1.31 10.43
CA ASP A 170 21.48 1.61 11.12
C ASP A 170 22.26 2.74 10.40
N LYS A 171 23.39 2.43 9.75
CA LYS A 171 24.23 3.40 9.02
C LYS A 171 23.90 3.49 7.53
N TYR A 172 22.88 2.78 7.09
CA TYR A 172 22.48 2.70 5.69
C TYR A 172 21.20 3.49 5.45
N LYS A 173 21.24 4.34 4.43
CA LYS A 173 20.08 5.09 3.95
C LYS A 173 19.93 4.84 2.46
N ALA A 174 18.82 4.24 2.05
CA ALA A 174 18.53 3.96 0.66
C ALA A 174 17.22 4.63 0.23
N VAL A 175 17.17 5.10 -1.01
CA VAL A 175 15.93 5.56 -1.65
C VAL A 175 15.53 4.54 -2.69
N VAL A 176 14.31 4.04 -2.58
CA VAL A 176 13.70 3.08 -3.50
C VAL A 176 12.53 3.75 -4.18
N GLY A 177 12.48 3.74 -5.50
CA GLY A 177 11.35 4.23 -6.27
C GLY A 177 11.25 3.53 -7.61
N GLY A 178 10.06 3.46 -8.18
CA GLY A 178 9.87 2.72 -9.43
C GLY A 178 8.42 2.55 -9.80
N ARG A 179 8.19 1.62 -10.71
CA ARG A 179 6.87 1.24 -11.19
C ARG A 179 6.80 -0.26 -11.36
N HIS A 180 5.61 -0.80 -11.23
CA HIS A 180 5.35 -2.18 -11.59
C HIS A 180 3.95 -2.30 -12.19
N ASN A 181 3.70 -3.44 -12.77
CA ASN A 181 2.41 -3.79 -13.33
C ASN A 181 1.73 -4.85 -12.46
N LEU A 182 0.41 -4.93 -12.51
CA LEU A 182 -0.37 -6.00 -11.86
C LEU A 182 -0.08 -7.40 -12.44
N ASP A 183 0.68 -7.50 -13.54
CA ASP A 183 1.19 -8.76 -14.10
C ASP A 183 2.53 -9.19 -13.47
N MET A 184 2.94 -8.52 -12.38
CA MET A 184 4.15 -8.80 -11.60
C MET A 184 5.45 -8.40 -12.30
N SER A 185 5.40 -7.70 -13.44
CA SER A 185 6.58 -7.07 -14.01
C SER A 185 6.91 -5.76 -13.28
N PHE A 186 8.17 -5.57 -12.90
CA PHE A 186 8.62 -4.39 -12.15
C PHE A 186 9.87 -3.74 -12.75
N ASP A 187 10.03 -2.45 -12.48
CA ASP A 187 11.17 -1.60 -12.82
C ASP A 187 11.41 -0.61 -11.67
N TYR A 188 12.38 -0.95 -10.82
CA TYR A 188 12.75 -0.21 -9.61
C TYR A 188 14.18 0.33 -9.71
N HIS A 189 14.38 1.49 -9.10
CA HIS A 189 15.69 2.09 -8.89
C HIS A 189 15.94 2.24 -7.39
N ILE A 190 17.09 1.73 -6.94
CA ILE A 190 17.58 1.87 -5.58
C ILE A 190 18.83 2.76 -5.62
N SER A 191 18.83 3.87 -4.89
CA SER A 191 20.02 4.69 -4.65
C SER A 191 20.44 4.58 -3.20
N LEU A 192 21.69 4.19 -2.95
CA LEU A 192 22.29 4.19 -1.63
C LEU A 192 22.86 5.59 -1.35
N LEU A 193 22.21 6.32 -0.44
CA LEU A 193 22.59 7.69 -0.07
C LEU A 193 23.68 7.69 0.99
N GLU A 194 23.51 6.91 2.05
CA GLU A 194 24.48 6.79 3.14
C GLU A 194 24.85 5.31 3.30
N SER A 195 26.16 5.04 3.37
CA SER A 195 26.68 3.71 3.68
C SER A 195 28.12 3.82 4.19
N PRO A 196 28.67 2.78 4.85
CA PRO A 196 30.08 2.71 5.22
C PRO A 196 31.05 2.68 4.01
N LEU A 197 30.52 2.55 2.79
CA LEU A 197 31.32 2.52 1.56
C LEU A 197 31.70 3.94 1.13
N PRO A 198 32.92 4.15 0.60
CA PRO A 198 33.40 5.46 0.16
C PRO A 198 32.73 5.96 -1.13
N MET A 199 31.77 5.21 -1.70
CA MET A 199 31.13 5.51 -2.97
C MET A 199 29.60 5.34 -2.90
N ARG A 200 28.90 6.25 -3.58
CA ARG A 200 27.45 6.19 -3.77
C ARG A 200 27.11 5.19 -4.88
N LEU A 201 26.22 4.25 -4.59
CA LEU A 201 25.86 3.15 -5.49
C LEU A 201 24.37 3.22 -5.84
N GLY A 202 24.07 3.18 -7.13
CA GLY A 202 22.72 3.01 -7.65
C GLY A 202 22.57 1.62 -8.27
N VAL A 203 21.38 1.04 -8.18
CA VAL A 203 21.06 -0.25 -8.80
C VAL A 203 19.67 -0.15 -9.42
N ASN A 204 19.56 -0.53 -10.69
CA ASN A 204 18.27 -0.78 -11.34
C ASN A 204 17.92 -2.26 -11.19
N ILE A 205 16.70 -2.54 -10.75
CA ILE A 205 16.13 -3.87 -10.59
C ILE A 205 14.90 -3.94 -11.49
N SER A 206 14.93 -4.81 -12.50
CA SER A 206 13.83 -4.96 -13.46
C SER A 206 13.54 -6.43 -13.73
N GLY A 207 12.31 -6.78 -14.08
CA GLY A 207 11.93 -8.15 -14.45
C GLY A 207 10.68 -8.63 -13.72
N THR A 208 10.64 -9.92 -13.40
CA THR A 208 9.60 -10.56 -12.58
C THR A 208 10.24 -11.23 -11.37
N MET A 209 9.44 -11.78 -10.46
CA MET A 209 9.97 -12.54 -9.32
C MET A 209 10.87 -13.72 -9.72
N ASP A 210 10.58 -14.33 -10.87
CA ASP A 210 11.31 -15.50 -11.37
C ASP A 210 12.54 -15.12 -12.23
N ASP A 211 12.48 -14.00 -12.97
CA ASP A 211 13.58 -13.49 -13.82
C ASP A 211 13.98 -12.08 -13.41
N LEU A 212 14.80 -11.98 -12.36
CA LEU A 212 15.21 -10.72 -11.76
C LEU A 212 16.53 -10.23 -12.37
N LYS A 213 16.49 -9.09 -13.06
CA LYS A 213 17.65 -8.46 -13.73
C LYS A 213 18.14 -7.27 -12.94
N ILE A 214 19.40 -7.32 -12.56
CA ILE A 214 20.05 -6.31 -11.71
C ILE A 214 21.16 -5.65 -12.51
N ARG A 215 21.10 -4.32 -12.60
CA ARG A 215 22.09 -3.53 -13.34
C ARG A 215 22.64 -2.42 -12.45
N PRO A 216 23.98 -2.30 -12.30
CA PRO A 216 24.59 -1.13 -11.68
C PRO A 216 24.15 0.14 -12.41
N ALA A 217 23.88 1.21 -11.66
CA ALA A 217 23.44 2.49 -12.18
C ALA A 217 24.03 3.64 -11.36
N ALA A 218 24.05 4.85 -11.92
CA ALA A 218 24.32 6.04 -11.13
C ALA A 218 23.15 6.32 -10.17
N CYS A 219 23.44 6.94 -9.02
CA CYS A 219 22.39 7.39 -8.11
C CYS A 219 21.50 8.43 -8.78
N LYS A 220 20.19 8.18 -8.82
CA LYS A 220 19.21 9.15 -9.34
C LYS A 220 18.83 10.22 -8.32
N TYR A 221 18.97 9.93 -7.02
CA TYR A 221 18.49 10.80 -5.95
C TYR A 221 19.63 11.60 -5.29
N PRO A 222 19.40 12.88 -4.94
CA PRO A 222 20.37 13.68 -4.22
C PRO A 222 20.55 13.20 -2.77
N GLU A 223 21.70 13.51 -2.17
CA GLU A 223 22.10 13.09 -0.81
C GLU A 223 21.09 13.50 0.27
N ASN A 224 20.49 14.68 0.11
CA ASN A 224 19.49 15.23 1.02
C ASN A 224 18.05 14.90 0.58
N TYR A 225 17.83 13.84 -0.19
CA TYR A 225 16.47 13.47 -0.60
C TYR A 225 15.61 13.24 0.65
N ARG A 226 14.55 14.05 0.76
CA ARG A 226 13.49 13.86 1.75
C ARG A 226 12.26 13.41 0.98
N PRO A 227 11.68 12.25 1.31
CA PRO A 227 10.41 11.84 0.73
C PRO A 227 9.38 12.89 1.15
N VAL A 228 8.85 13.62 0.17
CA VAL A 228 7.74 14.53 0.41
C VAL A 228 6.49 13.66 0.45
N SER A 229 5.82 13.59 1.61
CA SER A 229 4.49 12.97 1.65
C SER A 229 3.60 13.75 0.70
N ARG A 230 3.12 13.07 -0.35
CA ARG A 230 2.32 13.72 -1.39
C ARG A 230 0.85 13.81 -0.99
N ARG A 231 0.47 13.22 0.17
CA ARG A 231 -0.91 13.17 0.66
C ARG A 231 -1.88 12.68 -0.42
N ILE A 232 -1.41 11.77 -1.26
CA ILE A 232 -2.15 11.23 -2.41
C ILE A 232 -3.42 10.53 -1.96
N VAL A 233 -3.36 9.84 -0.81
CA VAL A 233 -4.50 9.16 -0.21
C VAL A 233 -5.54 10.17 0.26
N ASP A 234 -5.11 11.30 0.85
CA ASP A 234 -6.03 12.35 1.31
C ASP A 234 -6.80 12.98 0.14
N ALA A 235 -6.13 13.18 -1.01
CA ALA A 235 -6.77 13.68 -2.21
C ALA A 235 -7.84 12.70 -2.73
N GLN A 236 -7.50 11.42 -2.87
CA GLN A 236 -8.44 10.39 -3.33
C GLN A 236 -9.61 10.19 -2.35
N LYS A 237 -9.33 10.25 -1.05
CA LYS A 237 -10.32 10.21 0.02
C LYS A 237 -11.28 11.39 -0.05
N LEU A 238 -10.77 12.59 -0.33
CA LEU A 238 -11.61 13.78 -0.49
C LEU A 238 -12.55 13.64 -1.69
N GLU A 239 -12.08 13.07 -2.81
CA GLU A 239 -12.93 12.76 -3.96
C GLU A 239 -14.04 11.76 -3.60
N LEU A 240 -13.70 10.66 -2.92
CA LEU A 240 -14.69 9.68 -2.45
C LEU A 240 -15.73 10.33 -1.52
N ARG A 241 -15.29 11.18 -0.59
CA ARG A 241 -16.20 11.91 0.33
C ARG A 241 -17.13 12.85 -0.41
N LYS A 242 -16.64 13.57 -1.44
CA LYS A 242 -17.48 14.40 -2.31
C LYS A 242 -18.54 13.55 -3.01
N LEU A 243 -18.13 12.43 -3.61
CA LEU A 243 -19.03 11.49 -4.27
C LEU A 243 -20.10 10.96 -3.29
N ILE A 244 -19.71 10.50 -2.11
CA ILE A 244 -20.66 10.03 -1.09
C ILE A 244 -21.70 11.11 -0.78
N ARG A 245 -21.25 12.34 -0.49
CA ARG A 245 -22.13 13.46 -0.18
C ARG A 245 -23.11 13.75 -1.32
N GLU A 246 -22.63 13.80 -2.55
CA GLU A 246 -23.48 14.02 -3.74
C GLU A 246 -24.53 12.92 -3.90
N THR A 247 -24.17 11.65 -3.70
CA THR A 247 -25.16 10.56 -3.74
C THR A 247 -26.16 10.66 -2.61
N LEU A 248 -25.73 10.93 -1.38
CA LEU A 248 -26.66 11.07 -0.27
C LEU A 248 -27.65 12.23 -0.49
N ILE A 249 -27.19 13.38 -1.03
CA ILE A 249 -28.06 14.52 -1.36
C ILE A 249 -29.06 14.14 -2.46
N LYS A 250 -28.61 13.55 -3.57
CA LYS A 250 -29.49 13.11 -4.66
C LYS A 250 -30.53 12.08 -4.19
N GLN A 251 -30.15 11.28 -3.20
CA GLN A 251 -31.00 10.30 -2.53
C GLN A 251 -31.91 10.95 -1.45
N MET A 252 -31.87 12.26 -1.23
CA MET A 252 -32.82 12.95 -0.35
C MET A 252 -33.88 13.77 -1.11
N GLU A 253 -33.61 14.06 -2.39
CA GLU A 253 -34.57 14.60 -3.37
C GLU A 253 -35.53 13.50 -3.86
#